data_AF-A0A964PSG5-F1
#
_entry.id   AF-A0A964PSG5-F1
#
_cell.length_a   1.000
_cell.length_b   1.000
_cell.length_c   1.000
_cell.angle_alpha   90.00
_cell.angle_beta   90.00
_cell.angle_gamma   90.00
#
_symmetry.space_group_name_H-M   'P 1'
#
loop_
_entity.id
_entity.type
_entity.pdbx_description
1 polymer ?
#
loop_
_entity_poly.entity_id
_entity_poly.type
_entity_poly.pdbx_seq_one_letter_code
_entity_poly.pdbx_strand_id
1 'polypeptide(L)'
;MSDPIPRLNAALSGRYTIERELGEGGMATVYLAEDLKHHRKVALKVLKPELSAVVGVERFLAEIRTTASLQHPHILPLHDSGEADKLLFYVMPRGEGESLRDRLDREHQLPVDEAVRIATNVAEALDYAHRHGVVHRHAVRAAGAVLGLDELLVIGSQALHASVAGPFPEEAARSVEVDIVVPGDESGAQADLIDGSIGEASMFHGTFGYYAQGVAETTAVLPAGWRERLVRFESPAANGVVAWCLEPHDLWISKAVAGRPKDLEFCRAVLDMGLVKAPTLRRRLDGVEDLSDRVRSAVAGRIS
;
A
#
# COMPACT_ATOMS: atom_id res chain seq x y z
N MET A 1 20.78 7.58 30.06
CA MET A 1 19.31 7.51 29.97
C MET A 1 18.87 6.28 30.76
N SER A 2 17.80 6.36 31.57
CA SER A 2 17.35 5.24 32.40
C SER A 2 16.92 4.05 31.54
N ASP A 3 17.23 2.84 31.97
CA ASP A 3 16.72 1.60 31.36
C ASP A 3 15.16 1.67 31.25
N PRO A 4 14.58 1.54 30.05
CA PRO A 4 13.14 1.61 29.85
C PRO A 4 12.39 0.35 30.33
N ILE A 5 13.09 -0.77 30.54
CA ILE A 5 12.46 -2.07 30.87
C ILE A 5 11.67 -2.04 32.18
N PRO A 6 12.17 -1.51 33.32
CA PRO A 6 11.40 -1.45 34.57
C PRO A 6 10.09 -0.67 34.42
N ARG A 7 10.13 0.44 33.68
CA ARG A 7 8.95 1.28 33.41
C ARG A 7 7.92 0.54 32.57
N LEU A 8 8.38 -0.11 31.49
CA LEU A 8 7.51 -0.90 30.61
C LEU A 8 6.92 -2.13 31.32
N ASN A 9 7.70 -2.81 32.16
CA ASN A 9 7.21 -3.93 32.97
C ASN A 9 6.15 -3.51 33.98
N ALA A 10 6.30 -2.34 34.60
CA ALA A 10 5.26 -1.78 35.45
C ALA A 10 3.98 -1.46 34.64
N ALA A 11 4.13 -0.84 33.47
CA ALA A 11 3.00 -0.45 32.61
C ALA A 11 2.27 -1.64 31.95
N LEU A 12 2.98 -2.73 31.69
CA LEU A 12 2.45 -3.95 31.05
C LEU A 12 2.18 -5.09 32.03
N SER A 13 2.25 -4.80 33.34
CA SER A 13 2.06 -5.77 34.41
C SER A 13 0.79 -6.61 34.21
N GLY A 14 0.92 -7.92 34.42
CA GLY A 14 -0.17 -8.88 34.24
C GLY A 14 -0.48 -9.25 32.79
N ARG A 15 0.14 -8.61 31.80
CA ARG A 15 0.00 -8.96 30.37
C ARG A 15 1.29 -9.46 29.76
N TYR A 16 2.37 -8.69 29.92
CA TYR A 16 3.67 -9.00 29.34
C TYR A 16 4.79 -8.74 30.37
N THR A 17 5.85 -9.53 30.30
CA THR A 17 7.10 -9.26 31.03
C THR A 17 8.26 -9.19 30.05
N ILE A 18 8.85 -8.00 29.91
CA ILE A 18 10.03 -7.74 29.11
C ILE A 18 11.26 -8.29 29.83
N GLU A 19 12.04 -9.08 29.09
CA GLU A 19 13.27 -9.71 29.55
C GLU A 19 14.52 -8.93 29.16
N ARG A 20 14.61 -8.58 27.88
CA ARG A 20 15.76 -7.89 27.30
C ARG A 20 15.42 -7.25 25.96
N GLU A 21 16.27 -6.35 25.52
CA GLU A 21 16.25 -5.83 24.16
C GLU A 21 16.69 -6.90 23.15
N LEU A 22 16.02 -6.95 22.00
CA LEU A 22 16.39 -7.76 20.82
C LEU A 22 17.11 -6.92 19.77
N GLY A 23 16.72 -5.66 19.62
CA GLY A 23 17.39 -4.71 18.76
C GLY A 23 16.68 -3.37 18.67
N GLU A 24 17.40 -2.39 18.16
CA GLU A 24 16.96 -1.01 18.05
C GLU A 24 16.92 -0.60 16.57
N GLY A 25 15.74 -0.14 16.11
CA GLY A 25 15.58 0.45 14.79
C GLY A 25 15.53 1.97 14.86
N GLY A 26 15.43 2.63 13.69
CA GLY A 26 15.32 4.09 13.63
C GLY A 26 14.11 4.63 14.41
N MET A 27 12.94 3.97 14.29
CA MET A 27 11.67 4.45 14.85
C MET A 27 11.30 3.81 16.20
N ALA A 28 11.77 2.61 16.48
CA ALA A 28 11.24 1.79 17.58
C ALA A 28 12.32 0.83 18.11
N THR A 29 12.12 0.36 19.32
CA THR A 29 12.95 -0.68 19.95
C THR A 29 12.14 -1.97 20.07
N VAL A 30 12.76 -3.11 19.76
CA VAL A 30 12.12 -4.43 19.86
C VAL A 30 12.68 -5.15 21.08
N TYR A 31 11.77 -5.64 21.93
CA TYR A 31 12.09 -6.38 23.14
C TYR A 31 11.64 -7.83 23.05
N LEU A 32 12.38 -8.71 23.71
CA LEU A 32 11.91 -10.05 24.05
C LEU A 32 11.01 -9.92 25.27
N ALA A 33 9.80 -10.44 25.15
CA ALA A 33 8.86 -10.47 26.26
C ALA A 33 8.18 -11.83 26.39
N GLU A 34 7.69 -12.13 27.58
CA GLU A 34 6.79 -13.24 27.85
C GLU A 34 5.35 -12.75 27.85
N ASP A 35 4.51 -13.37 27.02
CA ASP A 35 3.05 -13.26 27.07
C ASP A 35 2.56 -14.10 28.26
N LEU A 36 2.18 -13.43 29.35
CA LEU A 36 1.82 -14.09 30.61
C LEU A 36 0.50 -14.84 30.53
N LYS A 37 -0.37 -14.49 29.57
CA LYS A 37 -1.67 -15.15 29.38
C LYS A 37 -1.51 -16.46 28.62
N HIS A 38 -0.64 -16.49 27.61
CA HIS A 38 -0.47 -17.66 26.74
C HIS A 38 0.83 -18.43 27.00
N HIS A 39 1.65 -17.97 27.95
CA HIS A 39 2.93 -18.59 28.36
C HIS A 39 3.88 -18.85 27.19
N ARG A 40 4.10 -17.82 26.36
CA ARG A 40 4.99 -17.89 25.18
C ARG A 40 5.88 -16.67 25.06
N LYS A 41 7.04 -16.84 24.42
CA LYS A 41 7.94 -15.74 24.08
C LYS A 41 7.45 -15.00 22.84
N VAL A 42 7.44 -13.68 22.90
CA VAL A 42 6.98 -12.78 21.84
C VAL A 42 8.00 -11.67 21.61
N ALA A 43 7.96 -11.07 20.41
CA ALA A 43 8.67 -9.83 20.14
C ALA A 43 7.69 -8.66 20.36
N LEU A 44 8.07 -7.73 21.25
CA LEU A 44 7.28 -6.55 21.59
C LEU A 44 8.01 -5.31 21.09
N LYS A 45 7.47 -4.66 20.06
CA LYS A 45 8.05 -3.45 19.48
C LYS A 45 7.40 -2.23 20.11
N VAL A 46 8.21 -1.30 20.62
CA VAL A 46 7.78 -0.07 21.30
C VAL A 46 8.29 1.14 20.52
N LEU A 47 7.39 2.09 20.23
CA LEU A 47 7.74 3.36 19.62
C LEU A 47 8.66 4.17 20.55
N LYS A 48 9.74 4.72 20.01
CA LYS A 48 10.66 5.56 20.79
C LYS A 48 9.96 6.88 21.21
N PRO A 49 10.01 7.25 22.51
CA PRO A 49 9.37 8.47 23.00
C PRO A 49 9.82 9.73 22.26
N GLU A 50 11.09 9.80 21.87
CA GLU A 50 11.72 10.97 21.26
C GLU A 50 11.19 11.26 19.84
N LEU A 51 10.63 10.24 19.16
CA LEU A 51 10.11 10.33 17.80
C LEU A 51 8.60 10.53 17.74
N SER A 52 7.95 10.55 18.91
CA SER A 52 6.49 10.70 18.99
C SER A 52 5.98 12.07 18.54
N ALA A 53 6.82 13.11 18.60
CA ALA A 53 6.41 14.51 18.41
C ALA A 53 6.46 15.04 16.97
N VAL A 54 7.00 14.29 15.99
CA VAL A 54 7.30 14.86 14.66
C VAL A 54 6.69 14.08 13.49
N VAL A 55 6.76 12.74 13.45
CA VAL A 55 6.13 11.86 12.41
C VAL A 55 5.93 10.40 12.92
N GLY A 56 6.63 9.99 13.98
CA GLY A 56 6.76 8.57 14.37
C GLY A 56 5.46 7.89 14.77
N VAL A 57 4.54 8.60 15.44
CA VAL A 57 3.26 8.03 15.90
C VAL A 57 2.40 7.56 14.73
N GLU A 58 2.18 8.43 13.75
CA GLU A 58 1.29 8.15 12.62
C GLU A 58 1.82 6.99 11.76
N ARG A 59 3.14 7.00 11.51
CA ARG A 59 3.81 5.92 10.78
C ARG A 59 3.72 4.59 11.52
N PHE A 60 3.91 4.60 12.85
CA PHE A 60 3.84 3.40 13.69
C PHE A 60 2.41 2.83 13.76
N LEU A 61 1.40 3.68 13.93
CA LEU A 61 0.00 3.25 13.92
C LEU A 61 -0.41 2.72 12.55
N ALA A 62 0.07 3.31 11.46
CA ALA A 62 -0.22 2.81 10.12
C ALA A 62 0.47 1.46 9.83
N GLU A 63 1.66 1.22 10.38
CA GLU A 63 2.32 -0.10 10.36
C GLU A 63 1.45 -1.15 11.05
N ILE A 64 0.98 -0.86 12.27
CA ILE A 64 0.05 -1.73 13.03
C ILE A 64 -1.18 -2.07 12.18
N ARG A 65 -1.85 -1.05 11.63
CA ARG A 65 -3.10 -1.22 10.86
C ARG A 65 -2.89 -2.02 9.58
N THR A 66 -1.76 -1.79 8.90
CA THR A 66 -1.42 -2.52 7.68
C THR A 66 -1.17 -3.99 8.01
N THR A 67 -0.30 -4.28 8.98
CA THR A 67 0.02 -5.66 9.38
C THR A 67 -1.19 -6.40 9.92
N ALA A 68 -2.05 -5.74 10.72
CA ALA A 68 -3.28 -6.33 11.26
C ALA A 68 -4.28 -6.75 10.16
N SER A 69 -4.23 -6.11 8.99
CA SER A 69 -5.12 -6.41 7.86
C SER A 69 -4.65 -7.57 6.98
N LEU A 70 -3.46 -8.13 7.24
CA LEU A 70 -2.82 -9.14 6.38
C LEU A 70 -2.73 -10.49 7.11
N GLN A 71 -3.13 -11.56 6.41
CA GLN A 71 -3.04 -12.93 6.90
C GLN A 71 -2.42 -13.82 5.82
N HIS A 72 -1.12 -14.08 5.93
CA HIS A 72 -0.38 -14.88 4.96
C HIS A 72 0.74 -15.68 5.65
N PRO A 73 1.04 -16.94 5.25
CA PRO A 73 2.10 -17.76 5.87
C PRO A 73 3.49 -17.12 5.88
N HIS A 74 3.75 -16.22 4.94
CA HIS A 74 5.04 -15.54 4.76
C HIS A 74 5.01 -14.05 5.15
N ILE A 75 3.94 -13.59 5.82
CA ILE A 75 3.87 -12.26 6.44
C ILE A 75 3.78 -12.46 7.95
N LEU A 76 4.66 -11.79 8.70
CA LEU A 76 4.65 -11.88 10.15
C LEU A 76 3.34 -11.32 10.71
N PRO A 77 2.50 -12.13 11.39
CA PRO A 77 1.21 -11.66 11.87
C PRO A 77 1.36 -10.75 13.09
N LEU A 78 0.34 -9.92 13.31
CA LEU A 78 0.18 -9.16 14.53
C LEU A 78 -0.57 -10.00 15.58
N HIS A 79 -0.08 -10.03 16.83
CA HIS A 79 -0.76 -10.67 17.96
C HIS A 79 -1.59 -9.69 18.79
N ASP A 80 -1.01 -8.52 19.09
CA ASP A 80 -1.64 -7.49 19.90
C ASP A 80 -1.05 -6.11 19.55
N SER A 81 -1.74 -5.05 19.93
CA SER A 81 -1.22 -3.68 19.90
C SER A 81 -1.94 -2.80 20.92
N GLY A 82 -1.25 -1.78 21.42
CA GLY A 82 -1.88 -0.83 22.32
C GLY A 82 -0.96 0.28 22.76
N GLU A 83 -1.36 0.94 23.83
CA GLU A 83 -0.58 1.97 24.51
C GLU A 83 -0.34 1.53 25.96
N ALA A 84 0.89 1.74 26.45
CA ALA A 84 1.22 1.54 27.86
C ALA A 84 2.11 2.69 28.32
N ASP A 85 1.65 3.43 29.34
CA ASP A 85 2.37 4.60 29.86
C ASP A 85 2.81 5.59 28.76
N LYS A 86 1.87 5.92 27.87
CA LYS A 86 2.04 6.81 26.70
C LYS A 86 2.99 6.30 25.62
N LEU A 87 3.40 5.05 25.69
CA LEU A 87 4.22 4.40 24.67
C LEU A 87 3.36 3.45 23.85
N LEU A 88 3.29 3.72 22.55
CA LEU A 88 2.66 2.82 21.60
C LEU A 88 3.51 1.57 21.44
N PHE A 89 2.87 0.41 21.45
CA PHE A 89 3.51 -0.87 21.25
C PHE A 89 2.67 -1.79 20.35
N TYR A 90 3.34 -2.78 19.77
CA TYR A 90 2.68 -3.94 19.20
C TYR A 90 3.48 -5.21 19.43
N VAL A 91 2.78 -6.35 19.39
CA VAL A 91 3.29 -7.67 19.71
C VAL A 91 3.16 -8.58 18.51
N MET A 92 4.22 -9.32 18.22
CA MET A 92 4.30 -10.26 17.09
C MET A 92 4.99 -11.57 17.53
N PRO A 93 4.86 -12.68 16.76
CA PRO A 93 5.63 -13.87 17.03
C PRO A 93 7.12 -13.56 17.12
N ARG A 94 7.80 -14.20 18.06
CA ARG A 94 9.25 -14.20 18.07
C ARG A 94 9.73 -15.06 16.89
N GLY A 95 10.50 -14.47 15.97
CA GLY A 95 11.18 -15.25 14.94
C GLY A 95 12.11 -16.29 15.56
N GLU A 96 12.00 -17.53 15.10
CA GLU A 96 12.94 -18.61 15.45
C GLU A 96 14.07 -18.62 14.41
N GLY A 97 15.32 -18.79 14.86
CA GLY A 97 16.50 -18.79 14.00
C GLY A 97 17.12 -17.40 13.80
N GLU A 98 17.94 -17.29 12.76
CA GLU A 98 18.66 -16.07 12.37
C GLU A 98 17.94 -15.32 11.24
N SER A 99 18.23 -14.03 11.08
CA SER A 99 17.69 -13.30 9.94
C SER A 99 18.40 -13.69 8.64
N LEU A 100 17.73 -13.51 7.49
CA LEU A 100 18.36 -13.68 6.19
C LEU A 100 19.59 -12.78 6.02
N ARG A 101 19.58 -11.59 6.63
CA ARG A 101 20.73 -10.68 6.65
C ARG A 101 21.91 -11.33 7.37
N ASP A 102 21.72 -11.79 8.60
CA ASP A 102 22.79 -12.41 9.38
C ASP A 102 23.37 -13.64 8.66
N ARG A 103 22.49 -14.42 8.02
CA ARG A 103 22.90 -15.57 7.22
C ARG A 103 23.73 -15.15 6.00
N LEU A 104 23.31 -14.11 5.27
CA LEU A 104 24.05 -13.59 4.12
C LEU A 104 25.38 -12.95 4.52
N ASP A 105 25.44 -12.25 5.65
CA ASP A 105 26.68 -11.68 6.19
C ASP A 105 27.69 -12.79 6.56
N ARG A 106 27.19 -13.94 7.04
CA ARG A 106 28.03 -15.11 7.35
C ARG A 106 28.43 -15.89 6.10
N GLU A 107 27.47 -16.27 5.26
CA GLU A 107 27.64 -17.24 4.17
C GLU A 107 28.02 -16.58 2.83
N HIS A 108 27.76 -15.29 2.67
CA HIS A 108 27.92 -14.48 1.44
C HIS A 108 27.07 -14.94 0.24
N GLN A 109 26.85 -16.24 0.09
CA GLN A 109 26.07 -16.85 -0.99
C GLN A 109 25.22 -17.98 -0.42
N LEU A 110 24.04 -18.15 -1.02
CA LEU A 110 23.12 -19.24 -0.72
C LEU A 110 23.14 -20.26 -1.86
N PRO A 111 22.92 -21.55 -1.56
CA PRO A 111 22.56 -22.54 -2.58
C PRO A 111 21.38 -22.06 -3.42
N VAL A 112 21.40 -22.36 -4.73
CA VAL A 112 20.39 -21.85 -5.68
C VAL A 112 18.97 -22.26 -5.30
N ASP A 113 18.80 -23.51 -4.86
CA ASP A 113 17.53 -24.06 -4.39
C ASP A 113 16.98 -23.27 -3.18
N GLU A 114 17.83 -22.95 -2.21
CA GLU A 114 17.46 -22.13 -1.05
C GLU A 114 17.13 -20.69 -1.45
N ALA A 115 17.92 -20.10 -2.35
CA ALA A 115 17.68 -18.75 -2.85
C ALA A 115 16.33 -18.67 -3.59
N VAL A 116 16.03 -19.63 -4.47
CA VAL A 116 14.75 -19.73 -5.19
C VAL A 116 13.61 -19.88 -4.19
N ARG A 117 13.71 -20.79 -3.22
CA ARG A 117 12.68 -21.00 -2.20
C ARG A 117 12.38 -19.72 -1.41
N ILE A 118 13.41 -19.01 -0.95
CA ILE A 118 13.23 -17.75 -0.21
C ILE A 118 12.60 -16.69 -1.10
N ALA A 119 13.08 -16.54 -2.34
CA ALA A 119 12.54 -15.56 -3.28
C ALA A 119 11.06 -15.83 -3.60
N THR A 120 10.67 -17.09 -3.79
CA THR A 120 9.26 -17.48 -3.99
C THR A 120 8.40 -17.10 -2.79
N ASN A 121 8.80 -17.46 -1.57
CA ASN A 121 8.03 -17.14 -0.36
C ASN A 121 7.85 -15.62 -0.18
N VAL A 122 8.89 -14.83 -0.47
CA VAL A 122 8.83 -13.36 -0.43
C VAL A 122 7.92 -12.82 -1.52
N ALA A 123 8.03 -13.34 -2.75
CA ALA A 123 7.19 -12.92 -3.87
C ALA A 123 5.70 -13.20 -3.60
N GLU A 124 5.36 -14.36 -3.04
CA GLU A 124 3.99 -14.70 -2.64
C GLU A 124 3.44 -13.76 -1.55
N ALA A 125 4.26 -13.41 -0.55
CA ALA A 125 3.87 -12.44 0.47
C ALA A 125 3.62 -11.04 -0.11
N LEU A 126 4.50 -10.58 -1.01
CA LEU A 126 4.37 -9.27 -1.65
C LEU A 126 3.16 -9.21 -2.58
N ASP A 127 2.94 -10.24 -3.39
CA ASP A 127 1.75 -10.37 -4.24
C ASP A 127 0.47 -10.34 -3.40
N TYR A 128 0.42 -11.10 -2.30
CA TYR A 128 -0.69 -11.05 -1.35
C TYR A 128 -0.92 -9.62 -0.81
N ALA A 129 0.13 -8.95 -0.32
CA ALA A 129 0.03 -7.59 0.22
C ALA A 129 -0.43 -6.58 -0.85
N HIS A 130 0.05 -6.70 -2.08
CA HIS A 130 -0.34 -5.84 -3.20
C HIS A 130 -1.81 -6.02 -3.55
N ARG A 131 -2.29 -7.25 -3.66
CA ARG A 131 -3.72 -7.56 -3.89
C ARG A 131 -4.60 -7.00 -2.78
N HIS A 132 -4.07 -6.91 -1.55
CA HIS A 132 -4.77 -6.30 -0.42
C HIS A 132 -4.64 -4.78 -0.36
N GLY A 133 -4.08 -4.10 -1.37
CA GLY A 133 -4.07 -2.64 -1.50
C GLY A 133 -3.04 -1.92 -0.62
N VAL A 134 -1.99 -2.60 -0.18
CA VAL A 134 -0.91 -1.99 0.63
C VAL A 134 -0.22 -0.86 -0.13
N VAL A 135 0.05 -1.06 -1.43
CA VAL A 135 0.68 -0.06 -2.31
C VAL A 135 -0.18 1.20 -2.39
N HIS A 136 -1.45 1.05 -2.79
CA HIS A 136 -2.41 2.16 -2.89
C HIS A 136 -2.47 2.98 -1.59
N ARG A 137 -2.70 2.32 -0.44
CA ARG A 137 -2.83 3.01 0.86
C ARG A 137 -1.55 3.75 1.24
N HIS A 138 -0.39 3.16 0.99
CA HIS A 138 0.87 3.81 1.32
C HIS A 138 1.16 5.00 0.41
N ALA A 139 0.93 4.87 -0.90
CA ALA A 139 1.14 5.95 -1.86
C ALA A 139 0.22 7.14 -1.57
N VAL A 140 -1.07 6.91 -1.30
CA VAL A 140 -2.03 7.97 -0.93
C VAL A 140 -1.57 8.72 0.31
N ARG A 141 -1.17 7.99 1.36
CA ARG A 141 -0.63 8.59 2.59
C ARG A 141 0.62 9.43 2.31
N ALA A 142 1.57 8.86 1.56
CA ALA A 142 2.84 9.51 1.27
C ALA A 142 2.65 10.78 0.45
N ALA A 143 1.77 10.74 -0.55
CA ALA A 143 1.43 11.90 -1.36
C ALA A 143 0.76 13.00 -0.55
N GLY A 144 -0.24 12.67 0.29
CA GLY A 144 -0.87 13.66 1.17
C GLY A 144 0.14 14.32 2.13
N ALA A 145 1.08 13.56 2.69
CA ALA A 145 2.14 14.10 3.53
C ALA A 145 3.14 14.99 2.79
N VAL A 146 3.54 14.61 1.56
CA VAL A 146 4.44 15.40 0.71
C VAL A 146 3.78 16.72 0.28
N LEU A 147 2.49 16.68 -0.05
CA LEU A 147 1.76 17.83 -0.58
C LEU A 147 1.10 18.69 0.50
N GLY A 148 0.99 18.19 1.74
CA GLY A 148 0.19 18.83 2.78
C GLY A 148 -1.30 18.86 2.44
N LEU A 149 -1.81 17.79 1.83
CA LEU A 149 -3.20 17.68 1.38
C LEU A 149 -3.94 16.57 2.10
N ASP A 150 -5.21 16.84 2.40
CA ASP A 150 -6.14 15.86 2.97
C ASP A 150 -6.94 15.12 1.90
N GLU A 151 -6.97 15.63 0.66
CA GLU A 151 -7.67 15.00 -0.46
C GLU A 151 -6.83 15.02 -1.74
N LEU A 152 -6.89 13.92 -2.50
CA LEU A 152 -6.24 13.78 -3.81
C LEU A 152 -7.06 12.88 -4.74
N LEU A 153 -6.73 12.87 -6.03
CA LEU A 153 -7.40 12.05 -7.04
C LEU A 153 -6.45 10.96 -7.55
N VAL A 154 -6.92 9.71 -7.63
CA VAL A 154 -6.17 8.58 -8.22
C VAL A 154 -6.87 8.13 -9.49
N ILE A 155 -6.17 8.21 -10.62
CA ILE A 155 -6.72 7.87 -11.95
C ILE A 155 -6.09 6.62 -12.59
N GLY A 156 -5.09 6.04 -11.92
CA GLY A 156 -4.36 4.86 -12.39
C GLY A 156 -5.05 3.54 -12.06
N SER A 157 -4.41 2.42 -12.43
CA SER A 157 -4.94 1.07 -12.16
C SER A 157 -5.16 0.82 -10.66
N GLN A 158 -4.39 1.51 -9.81
CA GLN A 158 -4.51 1.48 -8.35
C GLN A 158 -5.83 2.08 -7.83
N ALA A 159 -6.55 2.87 -8.63
CA ALA A 159 -7.89 3.37 -8.28
C ALA A 159 -8.90 2.23 -8.04
N LEU A 160 -8.69 1.07 -8.67
CA LEU A 160 -9.56 -0.10 -8.52
C LEU A 160 -9.65 -0.58 -7.06
N HIS A 161 -8.62 -0.36 -6.23
CA HIS A 161 -8.62 -0.72 -4.81
C HIS A 161 -9.69 0.02 -4.00
N ALA A 162 -10.23 1.14 -4.49
CA ALA A 162 -11.34 1.83 -3.86
C ALA A 162 -12.68 1.09 -3.98
N SER A 163 -12.82 0.25 -5.01
CA SER A 163 -14.10 -0.39 -5.37
C SER A 163 -14.11 -1.91 -5.19
N VAL A 164 -12.94 -2.51 -4.96
CA VAL A 164 -12.78 -3.97 -4.89
C VAL A 164 -12.30 -4.38 -3.50
N ALA A 165 -13.21 -4.97 -2.72
CA ALA A 165 -12.90 -5.60 -1.44
C ALA A 165 -12.62 -7.12 -1.55
N GLY A 166 -12.86 -7.71 -2.73
CA GLY A 166 -12.74 -9.14 -3.03
C GLY A 166 -11.48 -9.48 -3.84
N PRO A 167 -11.44 -10.64 -4.55
CA PRO A 167 -10.26 -11.00 -5.34
C PRO A 167 -9.94 -9.89 -6.34
N PHE A 168 -8.68 -9.47 -6.33
CA PHE A 168 -8.15 -8.40 -7.16
C PHE A 168 -7.45 -9.01 -8.38
N PRO A 169 -7.68 -8.50 -9.61
CA PRO A 169 -7.03 -9.04 -10.80
C PRO A 169 -5.52 -8.92 -10.69
N GLU A 170 -4.80 -9.99 -11.04
CA GLU A 170 -3.34 -10.02 -10.95
C GLU A 170 -2.71 -8.95 -11.84
N GLU A 171 -3.29 -8.73 -13.02
CA GLU A 171 -2.91 -7.70 -13.98
C GLU A 171 -2.99 -6.29 -13.38
N ALA A 172 -3.95 -6.06 -12.49
CA ALA A 172 -4.07 -4.81 -11.76
C ALA A 172 -3.05 -4.73 -10.60
N ALA A 173 -2.79 -5.85 -9.91
CA ALA A 173 -1.85 -5.92 -8.79
C ALA A 173 -0.38 -5.70 -9.21
N ARG A 174 -0.05 -5.97 -10.48
CA ARG A 174 1.29 -5.72 -11.06
C ARG A 174 1.64 -4.24 -11.19
N SER A 175 0.66 -3.34 -11.06
CA SER A 175 0.90 -1.91 -11.17
C SER A 175 1.68 -1.39 -9.96
N VAL A 176 2.96 -1.08 -10.15
CA VAL A 176 3.81 -0.44 -9.14
C VAL A 176 3.73 1.09 -9.18
N GLU A 177 3.10 1.66 -10.21
CA GLU A 177 2.82 3.09 -10.33
C GLU A 177 1.44 3.43 -9.73
N VAL A 178 1.36 4.54 -8.99
CA VAL A 178 0.12 5.13 -8.50
C VAL A 178 -0.06 6.50 -9.14
N ASP A 179 -0.91 6.60 -10.17
CA ASP A 179 -1.15 7.84 -10.90
C ASP A 179 -2.02 8.80 -10.06
N ILE A 180 -1.43 9.90 -9.60
CA ILE A 180 -2.08 10.90 -8.74
C ILE A 180 -2.27 12.21 -9.51
N VAL A 181 -3.51 12.67 -9.53
CA VAL A 181 -3.89 14.02 -9.94
C VAL A 181 -4.09 14.87 -8.70
N VAL A 182 -3.53 16.07 -8.71
CA VAL A 182 -3.75 17.05 -7.66
C VAL A 182 -4.78 18.08 -8.14
N PRO A 183 -5.99 18.13 -7.55
CA PRO A 183 -7.02 19.07 -7.98
C PRO A 183 -6.56 20.53 -7.87
N GLY A 184 -6.67 21.28 -8.96
CA GLY A 184 -6.27 22.70 -9.01
C GLY A 184 -4.79 22.96 -9.28
N ASP A 185 -3.98 21.92 -9.54
CA ASP A 185 -2.57 22.08 -9.92
C ASP A 185 -2.39 22.43 -11.40
N GLU A 186 -2.86 23.62 -11.80
CA GLU A 186 -2.79 24.08 -13.20
C GLU A 186 -1.34 24.26 -13.70
N SER A 187 -0.40 24.57 -12.80
CA SER A 187 1.01 24.76 -13.14
C SER A 187 1.79 23.45 -13.24
N GLY A 188 1.26 22.34 -12.72
CA GLY A 188 1.98 21.06 -12.59
C GLY A 188 3.03 21.05 -11.48
N ALA A 189 3.11 22.09 -10.65
CA ALA A 189 4.14 22.20 -9.62
C ALA A 189 3.97 21.16 -8.50
N GLN A 190 2.73 20.78 -8.18
CA GLN A 190 2.48 19.72 -7.20
C GLN A 190 2.76 18.33 -7.80
N ALA A 191 2.45 18.11 -9.08
CA ALA A 191 2.86 16.92 -9.80
C ALA A 191 4.39 16.74 -9.80
N ASP A 192 5.15 17.79 -10.11
CA ASP A 192 6.61 17.77 -10.06
C ASP A 192 7.15 17.45 -8.65
N LEU A 193 6.47 17.94 -7.60
CA LEU A 193 6.84 17.65 -6.21
C LEU A 193 6.59 16.18 -5.84
N ILE A 194 5.49 15.58 -6.31
CA ILE A 194 5.26 14.13 -6.18
C ILE A 194 6.42 13.39 -6.86
N ASP A 195 6.70 13.72 -8.12
CA ASP A 195 7.69 13.00 -8.92
C ASP A 195 9.08 13.07 -8.28
N GLY A 196 9.49 14.25 -7.80
CA GLY A 196 10.77 14.45 -7.13
C GLY A 196 10.89 13.76 -5.76
N SER A 197 9.79 13.63 -5.02
CA SER A 197 9.81 13.11 -3.64
C SER A 197 9.54 11.61 -3.55
N ILE A 198 8.53 11.15 -4.28
CA ILE A 198 7.98 9.79 -4.21
C ILE A 198 7.73 9.16 -5.59
N GLY A 199 8.23 9.78 -6.66
CA GLY A 199 8.14 9.29 -8.04
C GLY A 199 9.18 8.26 -8.44
N GLU A 200 9.18 7.94 -9.73
CA GLU A 200 10.11 6.98 -10.30
C GLU A 200 11.57 7.39 -10.01
N ALA A 201 12.44 6.41 -9.81
CA ALA A 201 13.85 6.57 -9.41
C ALA A 201 14.14 7.39 -8.11
N SER A 202 13.12 7.81 -7.35
CA SER A 202 13.32 8.48 -6.06
C SER A 202 13.84 7.51 -4.98
N MET A 203 14.33 8.06 -3.86
CA MET A 203 14.67 7.25 -2.67
C MET A 203 13.46 6.46 -2.16
N PHE A 204 12.26 6.99 -2.30
CA PHE A 204 11.02 6.28 -1.97
C PHE A 204 10.86 5.04 -2.87
N HIS A 205 10.99 5.22 -4.18
CA HIS A 205 10.92 4.11 -5.13
C HIS A 205 11.98 3.05 -4.86
N GLY A 206 13.23 3.45 -4.65
CA GLY A 206 14.32 2.53 -4.29
C GLY A 206 14.10 1.80 -2.96
N THR A 207 13.36 2.40 -2.03
CA THR A 207 13.05 1.81 -0.72
C THR A 207 11.87 0.84 -0.77
N PHE A 208 10.82 1.17 -1.52
CA PHE A 208 9.54 0.46 -1.47
C PHE A 208 9.22 -0.37 -2.71
N GLY A 209 9.91 -0.14 -3.83
CA GLY A 209 9.68 -0.87 -5.10
C GLY A 209 8.41 -0.44 -5.86
N TYR A 210 7.73 0.61 -5.40
CA TYR A 210 6.61 1.28 -6.06
C TYR A 210 6.73 2.79 -5.86
N TYR A 211 6.00 3.56 -6.66
CA TYR A 211 6.07 5.02 -6.68
C TYR A 211 4.71 5.66 -6.99
N ALA A 212 4.57 6.94 -6.65
CA ALA A 212 3.46 7.75 -7.10
C ALA A 212 3.90 8.65 -8.25
N GLN A 213 3.08 8.77 -9.28
CA GLN A 213 3.38 9.61 -10.43
C GLN A 213 2.40 10.78 -10.46
N GLY A 214 2.93 12.00 -10.45
CA GLY A 214 2.15 13.20 -10.67
C GLY A 214 1.67 13.23 -12.11
N VAL A 215 0.36 13.29 -12.32
CA VAL A 215 -0.24 13.31 -13.66
C VAL A 215 -1.26 14.42 -13.80
N ALA A 216 -1.30 15.04 -14.99
CA ALA A 216 -2.37 15.95 -15.34
C ALA A 216 -3.66 15.16 -15.59
N GLU A 217 -4.80 15.76 -15.28
CA GLU A 217 -6.11 15.12 -15.51
C GLU A 217 -6.35 14.77 -16.98
N THR A 218 -5.81 15.59 -17.89
CA THR A 218 -5.90 15.40 -19.35
C THR A 218 -5.18 14.16 -19.86
N THR A 219 -4.38 13.49 -19.03
CA THR A 219 -3.70 12.23 -19.38
C THR A 219 -4.67 11.05 -19.53
N ALA A 220 -5.88 11.14 -18.96
CA ALA A 220 -6.92 10.13 -19.06
C ALA A 220 -8.05 10.59 -19.99
N VAL A 221 -8.38 9.76 -20.97
CA VAL A 221 -9.59 9.95 -21.78
C VAL A 221 -10.77 9.34 -21.02
N LEU A 222 -11.65 10.22 -20.51
CA LEU A 222 -12.73 9.84 -19.61
C LEU A 222 -14.10 10.20 -20.18
N PRO A 223 -15.13 9.40 -19.91
CA PRO A 223 -16.50 9.69 -20.34
C PRO A 223 -17.12 10.84 -19.56
N ALA A 224 -18.10 11.53 -20.15
CA ALA A 224 -18.82 12.62 -19.52
C ALA A 224 -19.36 12.26 -18.12
N GLY A 225 -19.30 13.23 -17.20
CA GLY A 225 -19.76 13.10 -15.82
C GLY A 225 -18.96 12.13 -14.94
N TRP A 226 -17.75 11.71 -15.32
CA TRP A 226 -16.93 10.78 -14.53
C TRP A 226 -16.65 11.28 -13.10
N ARG A 227 -16.53 12.60 -12.91
CA ARG A 227 -16.32 13.23 -11.59
C ARG A 227 -17.45 12.91 -10.60
N GLU A 228 -18.69 12.86 -11.08
CA GLU A 228 -19.87 12.55 -10.26
C GLU A 228 -19.88 11.09 -9.79
N ARG A 229 -19.03 10.25 -10.38
CA ARG A 229 -18.96 8.81 -10.13
C ARG A 229 -17.71 8.41 -9.37
N LEU A 230 -16.85 9.37 -9.00
CA LEU A 230 -15.66 9.11 -8.23
C LEU A 230 -15.99 8.32 -6.96
N VAL A 231 -15.19 7.30 -6.72
CA VAL A 231 -15.34 6.43 -5.56
C VAL A 231 -14.45 6.97 -4.46
N ARG A 232 -15.08 7.40 -3.37
CA ARG A 232 -14.37 7.88 -2.19
C ARG A 232 -13.68 6.70 -1.50
N PHE A 233 -12.36 6.79 -1.34
CA PHE A 233 -11.56 5.84 -0.59
C PHE A 233 -10.99 6.49 0.67
N GLU A 234 -11.35 5.93 1.82
CA GLU A 234 -10.67 6.16 3.07
C GLU A 234 -10.14 4.86 3.63
N SER A 235 -8.95 4.97 4.20
CA SER A 235 -8.44 3.94 5.07
C SER A 235 -7.78 4.57 6.27
N PRO A 236 -7.97 4.01 7.47
CA PRO A 236 -7.13 4.33 8.61
C PRO A 236 -5.63 4.28 8.28
N ALA A 237 -5.18 3.37 7.41
CA ALA A 237 -3.77 3.29 7.01
C ALA A 237 -3.31 4.44 6.09
N ALA A 238 -4.24 5.18 5.47
CA ALA A 238 -3.98 6.39 4.70
C ALA A 238 -3.83 7.66 5.57
N ASN A 239 -4.02 7.54 6.90
CA ASN A 239 -3.78 8.60 7.88
C ASN A 239 -4.60 9.88 7.64
N GLY A 240 -5.90 9.73 7.39
CA GLY A 240 -6.82 10.86 7.19
C GLY A 240 -6.88 11.38 5.76
N VAL A 241 -5.91 11.04 4.91
CA VAL A 241 -5.94 11.40 3.49
C VAL A 241 -7.03 10.61 2.76
N VAL A 242 -7.94 11.33 2.10
CA VAL A 242 -8.99 10.79 1.25
C VAL A 242 -8.47 10.71 -0.19
N ALA A 243 -8.62 9.55 -0.82
CA ALA A 243 -8.41 9.42 -2.26
C ALA A 243 -9.76 9.35 -2.97
N TRP A 244 -9.98 10.23 -3.94
CA TRP A 244 -11.06 10.10 -4.90
C TRP A 244 -10.55 9.24 -6.06
N CYS A 245 -11.13 8.07 -6.25
CA CYS A 245 -10.64 7.09 -7.21
C CYS A 245 -11.60 6.98 -8.40
N LEU A 246 -11.07 6.81 -9.61
CA LEU A 246 -11.92 6.51 -10.76
C LEU A 246 -12.78 5.28 -10.54
N GLU A 247 -14.06 5.39 -10.89
CA GLU A 247 -14.99 4.27 -10.89
C GLU A 247 -14.53 3.19 -11.88
N PRO A 248 -14.69 1.89 -11.56
CA PRO A 248 -14.18 0.80 -12.39
C PRO A 248 -14.51 0.87 -13.89
N HIS A 249 -15.72 1.31 -14.29
CA HIS A 249 -16.07 1.41 -15.71
C HIS A 249 -15.41 2.60 -16.39
N ASP A 250 -15.30 3.74 -15.69
CA ASP A 250 -14.61 4.93 -16.21
C ASP A 250 -13.10 4.67 -16.34
N LEU A 251 -12.50 3.99 -15.35
CA LEU A 251 -11.12 3.50 -15.38
C LEU A 251 -10.91 2.53 -16.55
N TRP A 252 -11.81 1.55 -16.73
CA TRP A 252 -11.74 0.60 -17.85
C TRP A 252 -11.76 1.31 -19.21
N ILE A 253 -12.63 2.33 -19.38
CA ILE A 253 -12.69 3.12 -20.62
C ILE A 253 -11.38 3.85 -20.87
N SER A 254 -10.84 4.54 -19.86
CA SER A 254 -9.56 5.24 -19.97
C SER A 254 -8.43 4.29 -20.40
N LYS A 255 -8.32 3.12 -19.76
CA LYS A 255 -7.30 2.11 -20.08
C LYS A 255 -7.52 1.49 -21.47
N ALA A 256 -8.76 1.20 -21.85
CA ALA A 256 -9.08 0.66 -23.17
C ALA A 256 -8.75 1.66 -24.29
N VAL A 257 -9.00 2.95 -24.07
CA VAL A 257 -8.66 4.01 -25.04
C VAL A 257 -7.13 4.15 -25.17
N ALA A 258 -6.39 4.15 -24.06
CA ALA A 258 -4.93 4.20 -24.08
C ALA A 258 -4.32 2.98 -24.82
N GLY A 259 -4.90 1.79 -24.63
CA GLY A 259 -4.68 0.63 -25.49
C GLY A 259 -3.27 0.03 -25.45
N ARG A 260 -2.44 0.35 -24.44
CA ARG A 260 -1.13 -0.27 -24.24
C ARG A 260 -1.31 -1.76 -23.92
N PRO A 261 -0.35 -2.65 -24.23
CA PRO A 261 -0.48 -4.09 -23.95
C PRO A 261 -0.94 -4.41 -22.52
N LYS A 262 -0.32 -3.78 -21.51
CA LYS A 262 -0.69 -3.93 -20.09
C LYS A 262 -2.12 -3.45 -19.78
N ASP A 263 -2.59 -2.40 -20.46
CA ASP A 263 -3.94 -1.88 -20.25
C ASP A 263 -4.99 -2.83 -20.82
N LEU A 264 -4.69 -3.51 -21.92
CA LEU A 264 -5.58 -4.50 -22.53
C LEU A 264 -5.71 -5.76 -21.66
N GLU A 265 -4.61 -6.21 -21.07
CA GLU A 265 -4.60 -7.29 -20.07
C GLU A 265 -5.46 -6.91 -18.86
N PHE A 266 -5.25 -5.71 -18.30
CA PHE A 266 -6.07 -5.17 -17.22
C PHE A 266 -7.56 -5.14 -17.58
N CYS A 267 -7.91 -4.59 -18.76
CA CYS A 267 -9.30 -4.47 -19.18
C CYS A 267 -9.98 -5.84 -19.34
N ARG A 268 -9.28 -6.84 -19.89
CA ARG A 268 -9.79 -8.21 -19.98
C ARG A 268 -10.03 -8.78 -18.58
N ALA A 269 -9.05 -8.71 -17.69
CA ALA A 269 -9.14 -9.29 -16.36
C ALA A 269 -10.29 -8.69 -15.53
N VAL A 270 -10.44 -7.36 -15.54
CA VAL A 270 -11.52 -6.65 -14.82
C VAL A 270 -12.91 -7.02 -15.38
N LEU A 271 -13.02 -7.24 -16.70
CA LEU A 271 -14.26 -7.68 -17.34
C LEU A 271 -14.59 -9.15 -17.02
N ASP A 272 -13.61 -10.05 -17.12
CA ASP A 272 -13.75 -11.49 -16.87
C ASP A 272 -14.12 -11.78 -15.41
N MET A 273 -13.58 -11.00 -14.46
CA MET A 273 -13.95 -11.06 -13.04
C MET A 273 -15.31 -10.42 -12.74
N GLY A 274 -15.97 -9.83 -13.74
CA GLY A 274 -17.28 -9.21 -13.61
C GLY A 274 -17.30 -7.93 -12.77
N LEU A 275 -16.14 -7.30 -12.55
CA LEU A 275 -15.98 -6.04 -11.81
C LEU A 275 -16.57 -4.86 -12.59
N VAL A 276 -16.63 -4.97 -13.93
CA VAL A 276 -17.35 -4.06 -14.82
C VAL A 276 -18.39 -4.83 -15.64
N LYS A 277 -19.42 -4.13 -16.11
CA LYS A 277 -20.52 -4.69 -16.89
C LYS A 277 -20.52 -4.12 -18.30
N ALA A 278 -20.52 -5.01 -19.30
CA ALA A 278 -20.53 -4.65 -20.72
C ALA A 278 -21.60 -3.61 -21.12
N PRO A 279 -22.87 -3.68 -20.65
CA PRO A 279 -23.87 -2.65 -20.96
C PRO A 279 -23.49 -1.26 -20.43
N THR A 280 -22.86 -1.18 -19.25
CA THR A 280 -22.38 0.08 -18.68
C THR A 280 -21.18 0.59 -19.46
N LEU A 281 -20.23 -0.26 -19.81
CA LEU A 281 -19.08 0.11 -20.63
C LEU A 281 -19.51 0.71 -21.98
N ARG A 282 -20.51 0.13 -22.65
CA ARG A 282 -21.04 0.69 -23.91
C ARG A 282 -21.59 2.10 -23.71
N ARG A 283 -22.43 2.32 -22.69
CA ARG A 283 -22.94 3.66 -22.36
C ARG A 283 -21.83 4.65 -22.01
N ARG A 284 -20.77 4.21 -21.31
CA ARG A 284 -19.63 5.07 -21.00
C ARG A 284 -18.87 5.44 -22.26
N LEU A 285 -18.57 4.47 -23.12
CA LEU A 285 -17.90 4.71 -24.40
C LEU A 285 -18.66 5.75 -25.23
N ASP A 286 -19.99 5.63 -25.32
CA ASP A 286 -20.84 6.59 -26.05
C ASP A 286 -20.72 8.02 -25.51
N GLY A 287 -20.50 8.17 -24.20
CA GLY A 287 -20.28 9.46 -23.53
C GLY A 287 -18.86 10.00 -23.59
N VAL A 288 -17.91 9.36 -24.29
CA VAL A 288 -16.57 9.91 -24.52
C VAL A 288 -16.61 10.86 -25.72
N GLU A 289 -16.30 12.12 -25.48
CA GLU A 289 -16.20 13.17 -26.49
C GLU A 289 -14.86 13.07 -27.26
N ASP A 290 -14.80 13.61 -28.48
CA ASP A 290 -13.59 13.73 -29.31
C ASP A 290 -12.80 12.42 -29.59
N LEU A 291 -13.44 11.25 -29.41
CA LEU A 291 -12.84 9.95 -29.74
C LEU A 291 -13.06 9.58 -31.20
N SER A 292 -11.98 9.35 -31.96
CA SER A 292 -12.06 8.91 -33.36
C SER A 292 -12.84 7.59 -33.53
N ASP A 293 -13.56 7.45 -34.65
CA ASP A 293 -14.35 6.25 -34.96
C ASP A 293 -13.52 4.95 -34.93
N ARG A 294 -12.27 5.04 -35.37
CA ARG A 294 -11.33 3.91 -35.34
C ARG A 294 -11.07 3.44 -33.90
N VAL A 295 -10.78 4.37 -33.00
CA VAL A 295 -10.51 4.04 -31.58
C VAL A 295 -11.79 3.59 -30.90
N ARG A 296 -12.93 4.26 -31.16
CA ARG A 296 -14.24 3.87 -30.63
C ARG A 296 -14.60 2.44 -31.03
N SER A 297 -14.45 2.07 -32.30
CA SER A 297 -14.70 0.72 -32.80
C SER A 297 -13.75 -0.31 -32.16
N ALA A 298 -12.47 0.03 -32.01
CA ALA A 298 -11.49 -0.83 -31.34
C ALA A 298 -11.84 -1.06 -29.86
N VAL A 299 -12.27 -0.03 -29.13
CA VAL A 299 -12.70 -0.16 -27.73
C VAL A 299 -14.00 -0.96 -27.64
N ALA A 300 -14.98 -0.69 -28.50
CA ALA A 300 -16.24 -1.42 -28.53
C ALA A 300 -16.04 -2.93 -28.76
N GLY A 301 -15.11 -3.31 -29.65
CA GLY A 301 -14.74 -4.71 -29.91
C GLY A 301 -14.05 -5.42 -28.74
N ARG A 302 -13.64 -4.69 -27.69
CA ARG A 302 -13.07 -5.26 -26.46
C ARG A 302 -14.11 -5.46 -25.35
N ILE A 303 -15.32 -4.92 -25.52
CA ILE A 303 -16.43 -5.07 -24.56
C ILE A 303 -17.18 -6.40 -24.79
N SER A 304 -17.03 -7.00 -25.98
CA SER A 304 -17.69 -8.24 -26.42
C SER A 304 -16.93 -9.50 -26.07
#